data_AF-A0A1Z8MNV7-F1
#
_entry.id   AF-A0A1Z8MNV7-F1
#
_cell.length_a   1.000
_cell.length_b   1.000
_cell.length_c   1.000
_cell.angle_alpha   90.00
_cell.angle_beta   90.00
_cell.angle_gamma   90.00
#
_symmetry.space_group_name_H-M   'P 1'
#
loop_
_entity.id
_entity.type
_entity.pdbx_description
1 polymer ?
#
loop_
_entity_poly.entity_id
_entity_poly.type
_entity_poly.pdbx_seq_one_letter_code
_entity_poly.pdbx_strand_id
1 'polypeptide(L)'
;MSIHSSRSDRIRRLRNLVVMAMADGYFAQREVALIADRCGELELGELELQQAIRYGLDDDAALHLPSDRQTCEALMVDLVRMMAADGVLDESEKRLFALAAAKMNIETSTLNVLISRALKEY
;
A
#
# COMPACT_ATOMS: atom_id res chain seq x y z
N MET A 1 -17.94 -16.57 1.99
CA MET A 1 -17.64 -16.44 0.55
C MET A 1 -16.25 -15.84 0.46
N SER A 2 -15.25 -16.65 0.15
CA SER A 2 -13.88 -16.16 -0.07
C SER A 2 -13.84 -15.55 -1.46
N ILE A 3 -13.88 -14.22 -1.53
CA ILE A 3 -13.66 -13.49 -2.78
C ILE A 3 -12.16 -13.58 -3.04
N HIS A 4 -11.73 -14.49 -3.90
CA HIS A 4 -10.37 -14.44 -4.41
C HIS A 4 -10.26 -13.22 -5.32
N SER A 5 -9.54 -12.19 -4.88
CA SER A 5 -9.24 -11.01 -5.69
C SER A 5 -8.53 -11.45 -6.97
N SER A 6 -8.87 -10.83 -8.11
CA SER A 6 -8.26 -11.23 -9.38
C SER A 6 -6.76 -10.95 -9.36
N ARG A 7 -5.96 -11.71 -10.11
CA ARG A 7 -4.51 -11.47 -10.21
C ARG A 7 -4.19 -10.02 -10.60
N SER A 8 -5.01 -9.42 -11.45
CA SER A 8 -4.90 -8.00 -11.83
C SER A 8 -5.07 -7.05 -10.65
N ASP A 9 -6.00 -7.33 -9.74
CA ASP A 9 -6.22 -6.54 -8.53
C ASP A 9 -5.04 -6.65 -7.57
N ARG A 10 -4.47 -7.86 -7.46
CA ARG A 10 -3.27 -8.10 -6.65
C ARG A 10 -2.06 -7.34 -7.17
N ILE A 11 -1.85 -7.33 -8.50
CA ILE A 11 -0.79 -6.54 -9.14
C ILE A 11 -1.00 -5.04 -8.90
N ARG A 12 -2.24 -4.53 -9.02
CA ARG A 12 -2.55 -3.12 -8.72
C ARG A 12 -2.27 -2.78 -7.27
N ARG A 13 -2.64 -3.66 -6.35
CA ARG A 13 -2.36 -3.48 -4.92
C ARG A 13 -0.86 -3.40 -4.67
N LEU A 14 -0.06 -4.31 -5.24
CA LEU A 14 1.40 -4.27 -5.14
C LEU A 14 1.99 -2.98 -5.72
N ARG A 15 1.50 -2.51 -6.88
CA ARG A 15 1.93 -1.22 -7.45
C ARG A 15 1.65 -0.03 -6.55
N ASN A 16 0.47 0.01 -5.93
CA ASN A 16 0.13 1.09 -5.01
C ASN A 16 1.08 1.13 -3.81
N LEU A 17 1.53 -0.03 -3.32
CA LEU A 17 2.52 -0.11 -2.25
C LEU A 17 3.87 0.48 -2.69
N VAL A 18 4.36 0.08 -3.86
CA VAL A 18 5.62 0.64 -4.41
C VAL A 18 5.51 2.15 -4.61
N VAL A 19 4.43 2.64 -5.22
CA VAL A 19 4.23 4.09 -5.45
C VAL A 19 4.27 4.88 -4.14
N MET A 20 3.78 4.30 -3.05
CA MET A 20 3.77 4.96 -1.74
C MET A 20 5.15 4.94 -1.08
N ALA A 21 5.89 3.83 -1.16
CA ALA A 21 7.27 3.79 -0.67
C ALA A 21 8.17 4.76 -1.43
N MET A 22 7.99 4.89 -2.74
CA MET A 22 8.81 5.76 -3.58
C MET A 22 8.44 7.26 -3.48
N ALA A 23 7.47 7.63 -2.64
CA ALA A 23 6.90 8.97 -2.61
C ALA A 23 7.89 10.06 -2.16
N ASP A 24 8.90 9.69 -1.37
CA ASP A 24 9.96 10.57 -0.90
C ASP A 24 11.21 10.55 -1.82
N GLY A 25 11.16 9.75 -2.89
CA GLY A 25 12.24 9.58 -3.87
C GLY A 25 13.31 8.56 -3.47
N TYR A 26 13.16 7.87 -2.35
CA TYR A 26 14.06 6.82 -1.90
C TYR A 26 13.30 5.50 -1.71
N PHE A 27 14.02 4.37 -1.78
CA PHE A 27 13.46 3.05 -1.52
C PHE A 27 14.32 2.38 -0.45
N ALA A 28 13.94 2.53 0.81
CA ALA A 28 14.68 2.02 1.93
C ALA A 28 14.62 0.48 1.98
N GLN A 29 15.68 -0.16 2.52
CA GLN A 29 15.75 -1.62 2.62
C GLN A 29 14.56 -2.24 3.39
N ARG A 30 13.98 -1.50 4.35
CA ARG A 30 12.83 -1.96 5.13
C ARG A 30 11.56 -2.01 4.28
N GLU A 31 11.34 -1.00 3.45
CA GLU A 31 10.20 -0.95 2.54
C GLU A 31 10.27 -2.05 1.49
N VAL A 32 11.49 -2.32 0.98
CA VAL A 32 11.76 -3.46 0.09
C VAL A 32 11.33 -4.78 0.76
N ALA A 33 11.72 -5.01 2.01
CA ALA A 33 11.36 -6.22 2.74
C ALA A 33 9.84 -6.36 2.91
N LEU A 34 9.16 -5.27 3.31
CA LEU A 34 7.70 -5.27 3.49
C LEU A 34 6.96 -5.52 2.18
N ILE A 35 7.41 -4.91 1.08
CA ILE A 35 6.81 -5.10 -0.24
C ILE A 35 7.08 -6.52 -0.75
N ALA A 36 8.25 -7.10 -0.47
CA ALA A 36 8.55 -8.49 -0.80
C ALA A 36 7.65 -9.48 -0.02
N ASP A 37 7.48 -9.26 1.28
CA ASP A 37 6.58 -10.06 2.12
C ASP A 37 5.13 -9.96 1.61
N ARG A 38 4.67 -8.74 1.31
CA ARG A 38 3.34 -8.51 0.72
C ARG A 38 3.19 -9.13 -0.67
N CYS A 39 4.23 -9.15 -1.48
CA CYS A 39 4.21 -9.84 -2.77
C CYS A 39 3.93 -11.34 -2.58
N GLY A 40 4.56 -11.97 -1.58
CA GLY A 40 4.32 -13.35 -1.20
C GLY A 40 2.89 -13.60 -0.72
N GLU A 41 2.38 -12.76 0.19
CA GLU A 41 0.98 -12.85 0.68
C GLU A 41 -0.07 -12.66 -0.43
N LEU A 42 0.26 -11.90 -1.48
CA LEU A 42 -0.58 -11.69 -2.66
C LEU A 42 -0.46 -12.82 -3.69
N GLU A 43 0.30 -13.88 -3.40
CA GLU A 43 0.58 -14.99 -4.32
C GLU A 43 1.15 -14.47 -5.66
N LEU A 44 2.03 -13.47 -5.59
CA LEU A 44 2.73 -12.88 -6.74
C LEU A 44 4.21 -13.27 -6.71
N GLY A 45 4.82 -13.34 -7.88
CA GLY A 45 6.22 -13.74 -8.03
C GLY A 45 7.17 -12.56 -8.18
N GLU A 46 8.45 -12.88 -8.30
CA GLU A 46 9.52 -11.90 -8.47
C GLU A 46 9.33 -11.02 -9.71
N LEU A 47 8.77 -11.57 -10.79
CA LEU A 47 8.50 -10.80 -12.02
C LEU A 47 7.49 -9.69 -11.78
N GLU A 48 6.42 -9.94 -11.03
CA GLU A 48 5.44 -8.92 -10.68
C GLU A 48 6.02 -7.87 -9.75
N LEU A 49 6.86 -8.28 -8.80
CA LEU A 49 7.58 -7.36 -7.91
C LEU A 49 8.49 -6.42 -8.69
N GLN A 50 9.32 -6.95 -9.58
CA GLN A 50 10.21 -6.15 -10.43
C GLN A 50 9.41 -5.18 -11.32
N GLN A 51 8.27 -5.62 -11.87
CA GLN A 51 7.40 -4.75 -12.66
C GLN A 51 6.74 -3.66 -11.82
N ALA A 52 6.37 -3.95 -10.57
CA ALA A 52 5.81 -2.96 -9.66
C ALA A 52 6.86 -1.92 -9.28
N ILE A 53 8.09 -2.34 -8.95
CA ILE A 53 9.23 -1.45 -8.67
C ILE A 53 9.51 -0.55 -9.87
N ARG A 54 9.60 -1.13 -11.07
CA ARG A 54 9.82 -0.35 -12.30
C ARG A 54 8.69 0.65 -12.56
N TYR A 55 7.44 0.31 -12.24
CA TYR A 55 6.31 1.23 -12.35
C TYR A 55 6.43 2.40 -11.36
N GLY A 56 6.84 2.15 -10.11
CA GLY A 56 7.00 3.21 -9.12
C GLY A 56 8.17 4.16 -9.37
N LEU A 57 9.15 3.75 -10.18
CA LEU A 57 10.27 4.58 -10.63
C LEU A 57 9.94 5.45 -11.86
N ASP A 58 8.78 5.24 -12.48
CA ASP A 58 8.33 5.99 -13.65
C ASP A 58 7.74 7.35 -13.22
N ASP A 59 7.95 8.41 -14.00
CA ASP A 59 7.46 9.77 -13.67
C ASP A 59 5.92 9.84 -13.68
N ASP A 60 5.26 8.93 -14.40
CA ASP A 60 3.80 8.80 -14.48
C ASP A 60 3.20 7.82 -13.44
N ALA A 61 3.99 7.41 -12.44
CA ALA A 61 3.52 6.52 -11.39
C ALA A 61 2.39 7.15 -10.57
N ALA A 62 1.27 6.45 -10.46
CA ALA A 62 0.08 6.95 -9.77
C ALA A 62 -0.62 5.84 -8.97
N LEU A 63 -1.31 6.26 -7.90
CA LEU A 63 -2.15 5.37 -7.11
C LEU A 63 -3.42 4.98 -7.89
N HIS A 64 -3.59 3.67 -8.08
CA HIS A 64 -4.81 3.07 -8.64
C HIS A 64 -5.71 2.59 -7.52
N LEU A 65 -6.50 3.50 -6.97
CA LEU A 65 -7.35 3.20 -5.82
C LEU A 65 -8.53 2.31 -6.23
N PRO A 66 -8.80 1.23 -5.48
CA PRO A 66 -9.95 0.37 -5.74
C PRO A 66 -11.26 1.13 -5.46
N SER A 67 -12.34 0.68 -6.07
CA SER A 67 -13.70 1.21 -5.84
C SER A 67 -14.49 0.40 -4.80
N ASP A 68 -14.05 -0.83 -4.52
CA ASP A 68 -14.67 -1.72 -3.55
C ASP A 68 -14.17 -1.41 -2.13
N ARG A 69 -15.12 -1.34 -1.19
CA ARG A 69 -14.89 -1.05 0.23
C ARG A 69 -13.86 -1.99 0.86
N GLN A 70 -13.97 -3.31 0.65
CA GLN A 70 -13.09 -4.27 1.31
C GLN A 70 -11.65 -4.17 0.83
N THR A 71 -11.43 -4.02 -0.48
CA THR A 71 -10.10 -3.83 -1.05
C THR A 71 -9.54 -2.46 -0.69
N CYS A 72 -10.36 -1.42 -0.58
CA CYS A 72 -9.95 -0.12 -0.02
C CYS A 72 -9.41 -0.28 1.40
N GLU A 73 -10.15 -0.96 2.28
CA GLU A 73 -9.73 -1.17 3.67
C GLU A 73 -8.47 -2.04 3.76
N ALA A 74 -8.37 -3.08 2.91
CA ALA A 74 -7.19 -3.94 2.85
C ALA A 74 -5.93 -3.20 2.36
N LEU A 75 -6.06 -2.40 1.29
CA LEU A 75 -5.01 -1.52 0.81
C LEU A 75 -4.61 -0.52 1.90
N MET A 76 -5.58 0.11 2.56
CA MET A 76 -5.32 1.08 3.61
C MET A 76 -4.53 0.48 4.78
N VAL A 77 -4.83 -0.75 5.19
CA VAL A 77 -4.05 -1.43 6.22
C VAL A 77 -2.62 -1.69 5.79
N ASP A 78 -2.38 -2.11 4.53
CA ASP A 78 -1.01 -2.29 4.05
C ASP A 78 -0.23 -0.98 4.02
N LEU A 79 -0.89 0.09 3.58
CA LEU A 79 -0.30 1.43 3.59
C LEU A 79 0.09 1.82 5.01
N VAL A 80 -0.80 1.67 5.99
CA VAL A 80 -0.44 1.96 7.39
C VAL A 80 0.69 1.06 7.90
N ARG A 81 0.76 -0.21 7.49
CA ARG A 81 1.85 -1.11 7.91
C ARG A 81 3.20 -0.69 7.36
N MET A 82 3.24 -0.27 6.09
CA MET A 82 4.45 0.33 5.54
C MET A 82 4.85 1.57 6.33
N MET A 83 3.88 2.43 6.64
CA MET A 83 4.07 3.67 7.39
C MET A 83 4.47 3.46 8.87
N ALA A 84 4.04 2.36 9.48
CA ALA A 84 4.30 2.05 10.89
C ALA A 84 5.69 1.42 11.13
N ALA A 85 6.30 0.84 10.11
CA ALA A 85 7.56 0.10 10.24
C ALA A 85 8.74 0.95 10.73
N ASP A 86 8.73 2.26 10.43
CA ASP A 86 9.77 3.20 10.86
C ASP A 86 9.32 4.14 11.99
N GLY A 87 8.03 4.11 12.36
CA GLY A 87 7.47 4.90 13.47
C GLY A 87 7.48 6.42 13.28
N VAL A 88 8.08 6.93 12.20
CA VAL A 88 8.17 8.35 11.85
C VAL A 88 7.83 8.51 10.39
N LEU A 89 6.69 9.13 10.13
CA LEU A 89 6.28 9.55 8.79
C LEU A 89 6.82 10.94 8.49
N ASP A 90 7.37 11.11 7.29
CA ASP A 90 7.62 12.44 6.76
C ASP A 90 6.29 13.15 6.39
N GLU A 91 6.34 14.45 6.11
CA GLU A 91 5.13 15.21 5.74
C GLU A 91 4.61 14.90 4.32
N SER A 92 5.46 14.45 3.41
CA SER A 92 5.13 13.98 2.05
C SER A 92 4.22 12.76 2.09
N GLU A 93 4.62 11.74 2.86
CA GLU A 93 3.93 10.47 3.00
C GLU A 93 2.60 10.63 3.73
N LYS A 94 2.56 11.45 4.79
CA LYS A 94 1.29 11.79 5.48
C LYS A 94 0.28 12.43 4.54
N ARG A 95 0.72 13.33 3.67
CA ARG A 95 -0.14 13.99 2.68
C ARG A 95 -0.66 12.98 1.65
N LEU A 96 0.20 12.11 1.14
CA LEU A 96 -0.18 11.09 0.15
C LEU A 96 -1.17 10.08 0.74
N PHE A 97 -0.93 9.66 1.99
CA PHE A 97 -1.83 8.82 2.75
C PHE A 97 -3.20 9.47 2.99
N ALA A 98 -3.22 10.73 3.46
CA ALA A 98 -4.45 11.47 3.68
C ALA A 98 -5.25 11.64 2.38
N LEU A 99 -4.56 11.89 1.27
CA LEU A 99 -5.18 11.96 -0.06
C LEU A 99 -5.78 10.62 -0.47
N ALA A 100 -5.08 9.51 -0.25
CA ALA A 100 -5.58 8.16 -0.55
C ALA A 100 -6.82 7.83 0.29
N ALA A 101 -6.80 8.12 1.60
CA ALA A 101 -7.94 7.92 2.50
C ALA A 101 -9.16 8.74 2.09
N ALA A 102 -8.96 10.01 1.74
CA ALA A 102 -10.02 10.88 1.26
C ALA A 102 -10.62 10.37 -0.06
N LYS A 103 -9.79 9.99 -1.03
CA LYS A 103 -10.25 9.46 -2.32
C LYS A 103 -11.00 8.12 -2.19
N MET A 104 -10.68 7.31 -1.18
CA MET A 104 -11.39 6.06 -0.88
C MET A 104 -12.66 6.26 -0.04
N ASN A 105 -13.05 7.51 0.27
CA ASN A 105 -14.17 7.85 1.16
C ASN A 105 -14.12 7.09 2.50
N ILE A 106 -12.91 6.95 3.07
CA ILE A 106 -12.74 6.32 4.38
C ILE A 106 -12.93 7.40 5.44
N GLU A 107 -13.96 7.25 6.26
CA GLU A 107 -14.18 8.14 7.40
C GLU A 107 -13.03 8.04 8.41
N THR A 108 -12.73 9.15 9.08
CA THR A 108 -11.69 9.25 10.12
C THR A 108 -11.86 8.20 11.22
N SER A 109 -13.11 7.90 11.61
CA SER A 109 -13.44 6.86 12.59
C SER A 109 -12.96 5.47 12.13
N THR A 110 -13.23 5.12 10.87
CA THR A 110 -12.77 3.88 10.24
C THR A 110 -11.25 3.88 10.12
N LEU A 111 -10.66 4.99 9.68
CA LEU A 111 -9.21 5.14 9.52
C LEU A 111 -8.47 4.83 10.82
N ASN A 112 -8.94 5.37 11.96
CA ASN A 112 -8.37 5.11 13.28
C ASN A 112 -8.43 3.63 13.68
N VAL A 113 -9.52 2.93 13.32
CA VAL A 113 -9.65 1.47 13.53
C VAL A 113 -8.65 0.71 12.67
N LEU A 114 -8.51 1.07 11.39
CA LEU A 114 -7.57 0.43 10.48
C LEU A 114 -6.12 0.64 10.93
N ILE A 115 -5.78 1.84 11.41
CA ILE A 115 -4.47 2.14 12.00
C ILE A 115 -4.23 1.26 13.22
N SER A 116 -5.19 1.21 14.14
CA SER A 116 -5.10 0.37 15.34
C SER A 116 -4.93 -1.11 15.00
N ARG A 117 -5.58 -1.58 13.93
CA ARG A 117 -5.46 -2.96 13.44
C ARG A 117 -4.09 -3.23 12.85
N ALA A 118 -3.58 -2.32 12.04
CA ALA A 118 -2.25 -2.43 11.44
C ALA A 118 -1.14 -2.51 12.49
N LEU A 119 -1.26 -1.73 13.57
CA LEU A 119 -0.27 -1.65 14.64
C LEU A 119 -0.29 -2.83 15.63
N LYS A 120 -1.41 -3.57 15.73
CA LYS A 120 -1.56 -4.72 16.66
C LYS A 120 -0.95 -6.02 16.14
N GLU A 121 -0.62 -6.10 14.85
CA GLU A 121 0.01 -7.27 14.24
C GLU A 121 1.56 -7.18 14.22
N TYR A 122 2.13 -6.23 14.96
CA TYR A 122 3.56 -6.08 15.23
C TYR A 122 3.91 -6.44 16.67
#